data_AF-A0A358PWV5-F1
#
_entry.id   AF-A0A358PWV5-F1
#
_cell.length_a   1.000
_cell.length_b   1.000
_cell.length_c   1.000
_cell.angle_alpha   90.00
_cell.angle_beta   90.00
_cell.angle_gamma   90.00
#
_symmetry.space_group_name_H-M   'P 1'
#
loop_
_entity.id
_entity.type
_entity.pdbx_description
1 polymer ?
#
loop_
_entity_poly.entity_id
_entity_poly.type
_entity_poly.pdbx_seq_one_letter_code
_entity_poly.pdbx_strand_id
1 'polypeptide(L)' 'MAQSSCIKCGNNRFEVVHANNLEGTTRAVLFVQCTNCGSVVGVLDFLNVSIKAERMKNDLRTLAEKALDRIKDI' A
#
# COMPACT_ATOMS: atom_id res chain seq x y z
N MET A 1 -14.42 11.98 19.35
CA MET A 1 -14.11 11.21 18.12
C MET A 1 -14.18 9.74 18.47
N ALA A 2 -14.74 8.89 17.61
CA ALA A 2 -14.70 7.44 17.83
C ALA A 2 -13.26 6.94 17.64
N GLN A 3 -12.75 6.14 18.58
CA GLN A 3 -11.46 5.48 18.47
C GLN A 3 -11.69 4.04 18.01
N SER A 4 -10.91 3.58 17.04
CA SER A 4 -10.96 2.18 16.61
C SER A 4 -10.63 1.24 17.78
N SER A 5 -11.43 0.20 17.95
CA SER A 5 -11.27 -0.80 19.00
C SER A 5 -11.38 -2.20 18.40
N CYS A 6 -10.53 -3.11 18.86
CA CYS A 6 -10.51 -4.49 18.39
C CYS A 6 -11.74 -5.22 18.91
N ILE A 7 -12.58 -5.73 18.01
CA ILE A 7 -13.81 -6.44 18.36
C ILE A 7 -13.58 -7.67 19.26
N LYS A 8 -12.38 -8.28 19.20
CA LYS A 8 -12.03 -9.47 19.98
C LYS A 8 -11.60 -9.17 21.41
N CYS A 9 -10.84 -8.10 21.65
CA CYS A 9 -10.22 -7.84 22.97
C CYS A 9 -10.32 -6.40 23.47
N GLY A 10 -11.01 -5.51 22.76
CA GLY A 10 -11.21 -4.11 23.13
C GLY A 10 -9.98 -3.21 22.97
N ASN A 11 -8.80 -3.75 22.68
CA ASN A 11 -7.57 -2.96 22.52
C ASN A 11 -7.69 -1.98 21.33
N ASN A 12 -7.03 -0.84 21.43
CA ASN A 12 -7.10 0.27 20.46
C ASN A 12 -5.79 0.48 19.68
N ARG A 13 -4.81 -0.40 19.86
CA ARG A 13 -3.52 -0.36 19.15
C ARG A 13 -3.44 -1.43 18.07
N PHE A 14 -3.11 -1.00 16.87
CA PHE A 14 -3.01 -1.84 15.68
C PHE A 14 -1.65 -1.70 15.01
N GLU A 15 -1.24 -2.72 14.29
CA GLU A 15 0.01 -2.79 13.55
C GLU A 15 -0.20 -3.36 12.15
N VAL A 16 0.76 -3.08 11.26
CA VAL A 16 0.79 -3.64 9.91
C VAL A 16 1.83 -4.75 9.87
N VAL A 17 1.43 -5.96 9.48
CA VAL A 17 2.29 -7.15 9.43
C VAL A 17 2.35 -7.70 8.02
N HIS A 18 3.56 -8.06 7.58
CA HIS A 18 3.78 -8.73 6.30
C HIS A 18 3.31 -10.18 6.39
N ALA A 19 2.29 -10.53 5.62
CA ALA A 19 1.80 -11.90 5.47
C ALA A 19 2.31 -12.45 4.14
N ASN A 20 3.35 -13.29 4.20
CA ASN A 20 4.02 -13.86 3.03
C ASN A 20 3.92 -15.40 2.95
N ASN A 21 3.18 -16.02 3.85
CA ASN A 21 3.02 -17.48 3.97
C ASN A 21 1.54 -17.90 3.98
N LEU A 22 0.69 -17.23 3.19
CA LEU A 22 -0.72 -17.56 3.09
C LEU A 22 -0.94 -18.81 2.24
N GLU A 23 -1.73 -19.75 2.77
CA GLU A 23 -2.09 -20.96 2.05
C GLU A 23 -2.91 -20.62 0.78
N GLY A 24 -2.61 -21.30 -0.34
CA GLY A 24 -3.32 -21.11 -1.60
C GLY A 24 -2.89 -19.89 -2.44
N THR A 25 -1.85 -19.15 -2.03
CA THR A 25 -1.31 -18.03 -2.83
C THR A 25 0.18 -17.81 -2.60
N THR A 26 0.89 -17.34 -3.62
CA THR A 26 2.28 -16.87 -3.50
C THR A 26 2.37 -15.35 -3.28
N ARG A 27 1.24 -14.65 -3.28
CA ARG A 27 1.19 -13.18 -3.15
C ARG A 27 1.35 -12.77 -1.68
N ALA A 28 2.25 -11.83 -1.45
CA ALA A 28 2.34 -11.14 -0.17
C ALA A 28 1.21 -10.11 -0.04
N VAL A 29 0.63 -10.03 1.16
CA VAL A 29 -0.31 -8.98 1.56
C VAL A 29 0.11 -8.41 2.90
N LEU A 30 -0.49 -7.29 3.28
CA LEU A 30 -0.28 -6.65 4.57
C LEU A 30 -1.53 -6.83 5.41
N PHE A 31 -1.40 -7.38 6.60
CA PHE A 31 -2.50 -7.41 7.57
C PHE A 31 -2.43 -6.20 8.49
N VAL A 32 -3.57 -5.53 8.67
CA VAL A 32 -3.76 -4.65 9.81
C VAL A 32 -4.31 -5.51 10.93
N GLN A 33 -3.54 -5.71 12.00
CA GLN A 33 -3.92 -6.58 13.10
C GLN A 33 -3.85 -5.87 14.45
N CYS A 34 -4.60 -6.38 15.42
CA CYS A 34 -4.52 -5.92 16.79
C CYS A 34 -3.18 -6.35 17.41
N THR A 35 -2.44 -5.38 17.95
CA THR A 35 -1.15 -5.62 18.63
C THR A 35 -1.24 -6.51 19.87
N ASN A 36 -2.43 -6.67 20.45
CA ASN A 36 -2.63 -7.45 21.68
C ASN A 36 -3.07 -8.89 21.42
N CYS A 37 -4.02 -9.11 20.50
CA CYS A 37 -4.63 -10.42 20.29
C CYS A 37 -4.43 -11.01 18.89
N GLY A 38 -3.71 -10.30 18.01
CA GLY A 38 -3.42 -10.73 16.64
C GLY A 38 -4.63 -10.78 15.71
N SER A 39 -5.81 -10.30 16.15
CA SER A 39 -6.99 -10.30 15.27
C SER A 39 -6.76 -9.39 14.08
N VAL A 40 -6.82 -9.95 12.87
CA VAL A 40 -6.77 -9.20 11.62
C VAL A 40 -8.09 -8.43 11.47
N VAL A 41 -7.99 -7.12 11.26
CA VAL A 41 -9.13 -6.20 11.09
C VAL A 41 -9.16 -5.57 9.69
N GLY A 42 -8.13 -5.81 8.88
CA GLY A 42 -8.06 -5.35 7.51
C GLY A 42 -6.90 -5.98 6.75
N VAL A 43 -6.97 -5.91 5.42
CA VAL A 43 -5.93 -6.38 4.51
C VAL A 43 -5.60 -5.25 3.54
N LEU A 44 -4.32 -4.99 3.30
CA LEU A 44 -3.83 -4.03 2.33
C LEU A 44 -2.97 -4.75 1.29
N ASP A 45 -2.93 -4.20 0.08
CA ASP A 45 -2.02 -4.66 -0.94
C ASP A 45 -0.57 -4.38 -0.53
N PHE A 46 0.29 -5.40 -0.63
CA PHE A 46 1.72 -5.24 -0.38
C PHE A 46 2.37 -4.30 -1.41
N LEU A 47 1.99 -4.46 -2.67
CA LEU A 47 2.37 -3.55 -3.75
C LEU A 47 1.21 -2.60 -3.98
N ASN A 48 1.36 -1.34 -3.57
CA ASN A 48 0.39 -0.29 -3.89
C ASN A 48 0.54 0.09 -5.37
N VAL A 49 0.04 -0.79 -6.25
CA VAL A 49 0.19 -0.71 -7.72
C VAL A 49 -0.32 0.62 -8.23
N SER A 50 -1.43 1.12 -7.69
CA SER A 50 -2.01 2.41 -8.07
C SER A 50 -1.04 3.58 -7.86
N ILE A 51 -0.32 3.62 -6.73
CA ILE A 51 0.68 4.67 -6.47
C ILE A 51 1.89 4.54 -7.41
N LYS A 52 2.35 3.30 -7.66
CA LYS A 52 3.44 3.07 -8.62
C LYS A 52 3.04 3.45 -10.05
N ALA A 53 1.83 3.11 -10.47
CA ALA A 53 1.30 3.45 -11.78
C ALA A 53 1.19 4.96 -11.98
N GLU A 54 0.67 5.70 -10.99
CA GLU A 54 0.55 7.15 -11.09
C GLU A 54 1.92 7.83 -11.11
N ARG A 55 2.91 7.33 -10.34
CA ARG A 55 4.30 7.81 -10.43
C ARG A 55 4.89 7.56 -11.82
N MET A 56 4.78 6.34 -12.34
CA MET A 56 5.29 6.02 -13.69
C MET A 56 4.68 6.91 -14.77
N LYS A 57 3.37 7.16 -14.69
CA LYS A 57 2.67 8.08 -15.61
C LYS A 57 3.23 9.50 -15.53
N ASN A 58 3.46 10.02 -14.32
CA ASN A 58 4.03 11.36 -14.14
C ASN A 58 5.47 11.45 -14.64
N ASP A 59 6.30 10.44 -14.36
CA ASP A 59 7.68 10.39 -14.84
C ASP A 59 7.73 10.35 -16.37
N LEU A 60 6.87 9.54 -17.02
CA LEU A 60 6.73 9.50 -18.47
C LEU A 60 6.31 10.86 -19.05
N ARG A 61 5.37 11.55 -18.41
CA ARG A 61 4.93 12.88 -18.86
C ARG A 61 6.07 13.89 -18.79
N THR A 62 6.80 13.94 -17.67
CA THR A 62 7.92 14.86 -17.51
C THR A 62 9.07 14.57 -18.48
N LEU A 63 9.34 13.29 -18.77
CA LEU A 63 10.32 12.90 -19.79
C LEU A 63 9.89 13.33 -21.19
N ALA A 64 8.61 13.14 -21.53
CA ALA A 64 8.06 13.55 -22.83
C ALA A 64 8.13 15.07 -23.01
N GLU A 65 7.74 15.86 -22.00
CA GLU A 65 7.84 17.32 -22.02
C GLU A 65 9.28 17.78 -22.26
N LYS A 66 10.24 17.25 -21.50
CA LYS A 66 11.67 17.58 -21.66
C LYS A 66 12.24 17.20 -23.03
N ALA A 67 11.79 16.07 -23.59
CA ALA A 67 12.24 15.63 -24.91
C ALA A 67 11.70 16.55 -26.01
N LEU A 68 10.44 16.98 -25.91
CA LEU A 68 9.82 17.91 -26.86
C LEU A 68 10.48 19.29 -26.82
N ASP A 69 10.81 19.81 -25.63
CA ASP A 69 11.50 21.10 -25.51
C ASP A 69 12.87 21.07 -26.18
N ARG A 70 13.64 19.99 -25.99
CA ARG A 70 14.95 19.81 -26.65
C ARG A 70 14.88 19.74 -28.18
N ILE A 71 13.76 19.27 -28.74
CA ILE A 71 13.57 19.21 -30.20
C ILE A 71 13.22 20.59 -30.77
N LYS A 72 12.55 21.45 -29.99
CA LYS A 72 12.21 22.82 -30.40
C LYS A 72 13.41 23.78 -30.37
N ASP A 73 14.42 23.45 -29.58
CA ASP A 73 15.66 24.24 -29.45
C ASP A 73 16.72 23.92 -30.55
N ILE A 74 16.38 23.07 -31.53
CA ILE A 74 17.21 22.70 -32.70
C ILE A 74 16.59 23.30 -33.96
#